data_AF-A0A831YDU1-F1
#
_entry.id   AF-A0A831YDU1-F1
#
_cell.length_a   1.000
_cell.length_b   1.000
_cell.length_c   1.000
_cell.angle_alpha   90.00
_cell.angle_beta   90.00
_cell.angle_gamma   90.00
#
_symmetry.space_group_name_H-M   'P 1'
#
loop_
_entity.id
_entity.type
_entity.pdbx_description
1 polymer ?
#
loop_
_entity_poly.entity_id
_entity_poly.type
_entity_poly.pdbx_seq_one_letter_code
_entity_poly.pdbx_strand_id
1 'polypeptide(L)'
;MGCIGVVDTTFARVDMGGVAIEELRSLMPNAVVKRVTVPGIKNTVWGALRLVKDGCDAVIVLGWVGPTPVDKYSYLATSVGLMQLQIATGVLVLDVTVHEEEGGGDEKKLKEIAVDRTRKHVWNLVQMLTGGLERYAGKGLRQGYPHAGEIT
;
A
#
# COMPACT_ATOMS: atom_id res chain seq x y z
N MET A 1 -12.33 -12.98 12.52
CA MET A 1 -12.28 -12.59 11.10
C MET A 1 -11.91 -11.13 11.06
N GLY A 2 -10.82 -10.76 10.40
CA GLY A 2 -10.20 -9.46 10.62
C GLY A 2 -10.84 -8.33 9.79
N CYS A 3 -10.78 -7.10 10.31
CA CYS A 3 -11.00 -5.91 9.49
C CYS A 3 -9.69 -5.48 8.81
N ILE A 4 -9.76 -5.18 7.52
CA ILE A 4 -8.68 -4.59 6.74
C ILE A 4 -9.06 -3.16 6.36
N GLY A 5 -8.24 -2.21 6.78
CA GLY A 5 -8.36 -0.80 6.41
C GLY A 5 -7.67 -0.50 5.08
N VAL A 6 -8.30 0.30 4.23
CA VAL A 6 -7.72 0.84 3.00
C VAL A 6 -7.70 2.37 3.12
N VAL A 7 -6.51 2.96 3.08
CA VAL A 7 -6.34 4.41 3.04
C VAL A 7 -5.82 4.79 1.66
N ASP A 8 -6.46 5.74 1.00
CA ASP A 8 -6.01 6.26 -0.29
C ASP A 8 -6.18 7.79 -0.36
N THR A 9 -5.78 8.37 -1.49
CA THR A 9 -5.71 9.83 -1.61
C THR A 9 -6.43 10.37 -2.82
N THR A 10 -7.02 11.57 -2.71
CA THR A 10 -7.52 12.31 -3.88
C THR A 10 -6.38 12.89 -4.73
N PHE A 11 -5.17 13.00 -4.18
CA PHE A 11 -3.97 13.42 -4.91
C PHE A 11 -3.49 12.35 -5.90
N ALA A 12 -3.77 11.08 -5.62
CA ALA A 12 -3.38 9.98 -6.51
C ALA A 12 -4.08 10.09 -7.87
N ARG A 13 -3.33 9.86 -8.94
CA ARG A 13 -3.84 9.88 -10.32
C ARG A 13 -4.43 8.55 -10.78
N VAL A 14 -4.45 7.55 -9.90
CA VAL A 14 -4.99 6.20 -10.14
C VAL A 14 -5.79 5.78 -8.91
N ASP A 15 -7.00 5.26 -9.09
CA ASP A 15 -7.84 4.72 -8.00
C ASP A 15 -7.31 3.37 -7.50
N MET A 16 -6.16 3.42 -6.83
CA MET A 16 -5.57 2.25 -6.18
C MET A 16 -6.47 1.72 -5.05
N GLY A 17 -7.27 2.58 -4.41
CA GLY A 17 -8.20 2.17 -3.36
C GLY A 17 -9.25 1.19 -3.88
N GLY A 18 -9.84 1.49 -5.04
CA GLY A 18 -10.75 0.58 -5.74
C GLY A 18 -10.08 -0.75 -6.10
N VAL A 19 -8.88 -0.70 -6.68
CA VAL A 19 -8.09 -1.89 -7.04
C VAL A 19 -7.79 -2.76 -5.82
N ALA A 20 -7.42 -2.15 -4.69
CA ALA A 20 -7.10 -2.89 -3.47
C ALA A 20 -8.33 -3.60 -2.90
N ILE A 21 -9.49 -2.93 -2.90
CA ILE A 21 -10.75 -3.51 -2.40
C ILE A 21 -11.20 -4.68 -3.28
N GLU A 22 -11.09 -4.54 -4.61
CA GLU A 22 -11.40 -5.61 -5.55
C GLU A 22 -10.54 -6.86 -5.27
N GLU A 23 -9.22 -6.67 -5.14
CA GLU A 23 -8.29 -7.77 -4.88
C GLU A 23 -8.51 -8.39 -3.49
N LEU A 24 -8.77 -7.57 -2.46
CA LEU A 24 -9.08 -8.05 -1.11
C LEU A 24 -10.34 -8.91 -1.07
N ARG A 25 -11.39 -8.52 -1.80
CA ARG A 25 -12.63 -9.30 -1.90
C ARG A 25 -12.42 -10.63 -2.61
N SER A 26 -11.48 -10.69 -3.55
CA SER A 26 -11.09 -11.92 -4.25
C SER A 26 -10.32 -12.87 -3.31
N LEU A 27 -9.29 -12.37 -2.64
CA LEU A 27 -8.38 -13.19 -1.83
C LEU A 27 -8.91 -13.49 -0.41
N MET A 28 -9.72 -12.59 0.16
CA MET A 28 -10.29 -12.69 1.49
C MET A 28 -11.78 -12.29 1.47
N PRO A 29 -12.67 -13.08 0.84
CA PRO A 29 -14.07 -12.73 0.63
C PRO A 29 -14.85 -12.47 1.93
N ASN A 30 -14.38 -13.02 3.05
CA ASN A 30 -15.03 -12.87 4.35
C ASN A 30 -14.42 -11.73 5.20
N ALA A 31 -13.36 -11.05 4.75
CA ALA A 31 -12.78 -9.93 5.49
C ALA A 31 -13.70 -8.71 5.45
N VAL A 32 -13.79 -7.98 6.57
CA VAL A 32 -14.47 -6.68 6.60
C VAL A 32 -13.50 -5.64 6.04
N VAL A 33 -13.89 -4.92 4.98
CA VAL A 33 -13.03 -3.90 4.37
C VAL A 33 -13.60 -2.51 4.65
N LYS A 34 -12.81 -1.64 5.30
CA LYS A 34 -13.15 -0.23 5.54
C LYS A 34 -12.23 0.67 4.73
N ARG A 35 -12.77 1.71 4.09
CA ARG A 35 -12.00 2.67 3.28
C ARG A 35 -12.04 4.06 3.89
N VAL A 36 -10.91 4.76 3.89
CA VAL A 36 -10.80 6.19 4.20
C VAL A 36 -9.99 6.87 3.11
N THR A 37 -10.58 7.84 2.43
CA THR A 37 -9.87 8.67 1.45
C THR A 37 -9.50 10.01 2.08
N VAL A 38 -8.24 10.43 1.91
CA VAL A 38 -7.71 11.70 2.41
C VAL A 38 -7.19 12.58 1.26
N PRO A 39 -6.90 13.89 1.47
CA PRO A 39 -6.46 14.74 0.37
C PRO A 39 -5.13 14.31 -0.28
N GLY A 40 -4.15 13.88 0.53
CA GLY A 40 -2.81 13.54 0.07
C GLY A 40 -1.99 12.81 1.13
N ILE A 41 -0.74 12.50 0.79
CA ILE A 41 0.14 11.61 1.58
C ILE A 41 0.37 12.10 3.02
N LYS A 42 0.33 13.41 3.28
CA LYS A 42 0.51 13.98 4.62
C LYS A 42 -0.61 13.59 5.60
N ASN A 43 -1.79 13.25 5.09
CA ASN A 43 -2.96 12.90 5.91
C ASN A 43 -3.17 11.39 6.05
N THR A 44 -2.38 10.56 5.37
CA THR A 44 -2.58 9.10 5.38
C THR A 44 -2.28 8.49 6.75
N VAL A 45 -1.32 9.04 7.51
CA VAL A 45 -1.04 8.62 8.90
C VAL A 45 -2.29 8.76 9.77
N TRP A 46 -3.01 9.88 9.65
CA TRP A 46 -4.27 10.08 10.37
C TRP A 46 -5.36 9.10 9.87
N GLY A 47 -5.47 8.90 8.56
CA GLY A 47 -6.41 7.94 7.96
C GLY A 47 -6.18 6.52 8.47
N ALA A 48 -4.92 6.09 8.56
CA ALA A 48 -4.52 4.80 9.08
C ALA A 48 -4.85 4.69 10.58
N LEU A 49 -4.51 5.71 11.38
CA LEU A 49 -4.81 5.73 12.81
C LEU A 49 -6.31 5.62 13.08
N ARG A 50 -7.13 6.29 12.27
CA ARG A 50 -8.58 6.22 12.37
C ARG A 50 -9.07 4.79 12.13
N LEU A 51 -8.61 4.13 11.07
CA LEU A 51 -9.00 2.75 10.77
C LEU A 51 -8.53 1.75 11.84
N VAL A 52 -7.34 1.96 12.39
CA VAL A 52 -6.85 1.19 13.54
C VAL A 52 -7.78 1.37 14.74
N LYS A 53 -8.15 2.62 15.09
CA LYS A 53 -9.10 2.92 16.17
C LYS A 53 -10.50 2.34 15.92
N ASP A 54 -10.90 2.24 14.66
CA ASP A 54 -12.15 1.61 14.23
C ASP A 54 -12.07 0.07 14.23
N GLY A 55 -10.98 -0.52 14.74
CA GLY A 55 -10.83 -1.95 15.00
C GLY A 55 -10.30 -2.78 13.83
N CYS A 56 -9.55 -2.19 12.90
CA CYS A 56 -8.92 -2.94 11.82
C CYS A 56 -7.56 -3.50 12.23
N ASP A 57 -7.36 -4.79 11.93
CA ASP A 57 -6.20 -5.60 12.31
C ASP A 57 -4.99 -5.35 11.39
N ALA A 58 -5.25 -4.80 10.21
CA ALA A 58 -4.23 -4.31 9.30
C ALA A 58 -4.75 -3.14 8.46
N VAL A 59 -3.84 -2.31 7.97
CA VAL A 59 -4.14 -1.18 7.09
C VAL A 59 -3.19 -1.18 5.90
N ILE A 60 -3.74 -1.10 4.68
CA ILE A 60 -2.97 -0.79 3.47
C ILE A 60 -3.10 0.71 3.18
N VAL A 61 -1.97 1.39 3.03
CA VAL A 61 -1.91 2.82 2.75
C VAL A 61 -1.40 3.02 1.33
N LEU A 62 -2.22 3.62 0.48
CA LEU A 62 -2.00 3.78 -0.94
C LEU A 62 -1.59 5.23 -1.23
N GLY A 63 -0.28 5.45 -1.29
CA GLY A 63 0.35 6.76 -1.46
C GLY A 63 0.67 7.09 -2.91
N TRP A 64 0.68 8.38 -3.23
CA TRP A 64 1.10 8.90 -4.53
C TRP A 64 2.06 10.07 -4.33
N VAL A 65 3.19 10.04 -5.03
CA VAL A 65 4.28 11.01 -4.87
C VAL A 65 4.54 11.68 -6.21
N GLY A 66 4.37 13.00 -6.23
CA GLY A 66 4.69 13.84 -7.38
C GLY A 66 6.19 13.85 -7.72
N PRO A 67 6.57 14.50 -8.83
CA PRO A 67 7.93 14.45 -9.34
C PRO A 67 8.92 15.35 -8.59
N THR A 68 8.45 16.25 -7.72
CA THR A 68 9.33 17.25 -7.12
C THR A 68 10.08 16.71 -5.91
N PRO A 69 11.27 17.26 -5.56
CA PRO A 69 11.94 16.91 -4.31
C PRO A 69 11.07 17.13 -3.06
N VAL A 70 10.21 18.16 -3.09
CA VAL A 70 9.28 18.46 -1.98
C VAL A 70 8.25 17.34 -1.78
N ASP A 71 7.81 16.71 -2.86
CA ASP A 71 6.93 15.54 -2.80
C ASP A 71 7.64 14.36 -2.14
N LYS A 72 8.90 14.10 -2.52
CA LYS A 72 9.73 13.03 -1.92
C LYS A 72 9.98 13.26 -0.43
N TYR A 73 10.22 14.51 -0.01
CA TYR A 73 10.36 14.84 1.41
C TYR A 73 9.04 14.68 2.18
N SER A 74 7.92 15.05 1.56
CA SER A 74 6.60 14.83 2.13
C SER A 74 6.32 13.34 2.32
N TYR A 75 6.70 12.51 1.35
CA TYR A 75 6.62 11.06 1.46
C TYR A 75 7.51 10.51 2.58
N LEU A 76 8.78 10.92 2.64
CA LEU A 76 9.70 10.47 3.70
C LEU A 76 9.13 10.75 5.09
N ALA A 77 8.62 11.96 5.33
CA ALA A 77 7.98 12.33 6.59
C ALA A 77 6.74 11.46 6.88
N THR A 78 5.89 11.23 5.88
CA THR A 78 4.73 10.32 6.01
C THR A 78 5.16 8.89 6.33
N SER A 79 6.15 8.34 5.62
CA SER A 79 6.60 6.96 5.79
C SER A 79 7.16 6.73 7.20
N VAL A 80 7.92 7.70 7.72
CA VAL A 80 8.33 7.70 9.15
C VAL A 80 7.12 7.71 10.08
N GLY A 81 6.11 8.54 9.80
CA GLY A 81 4.87 8.57 10.58
C GLY A 81 4.10 7.24 10.57
N LEU A 82 4.03 6.55 9.43
CA LEU A 82 3.41 5.23 9.31
C LEU A 82 4.19 4.17 10.10
N MET A 83 5.53 4.21 10.06
CA MET A 83 6.37 3.33 10.88
C MET A 83 6.13 3.55 12.38
N GLN A 84 6.08 4.81 12.82
CA GLN A 84 5.79 5.14 14.22
C GLN A 84 4.39 4.68 14.64
N LEU A 85 3.40 4.81 13.76
CA LEU A 85 2.05 4.32 14.00
C LEU A 85 2.01 2.80 14.16
N GLN A 86 2.70 2.05 13.30
CA GLN A 86 2.82 0.60 13.42
C GLN A 86 3.47 0.20 14.75
N ILE A 87 4.56 0.86 15.15
CA ILE A 87 5.23 0.62 16.44
C ILE A 87 4.28 0.91 17.62
N ALA A 88 3.57 2.04 17.58
CA ALA A 88 2.72 2.49 18.68
C ALA A 88 1.45 1.65 18.86
N THR A 89 0.95 1.04 17.79
CA THR A 89 -0.35 0.33 17.79
C THR A 89 -0.20 -1.19 17.71
N GLY A 90 0.94 -1.69 17.25
CA GLY A 90 1.14 -3.11 16.93
C GLY A 90 0.34 -3.60 15.72
N VAL A 91 -0.44 -2.73 15.07
CA VAL A 91 -1.21 -3.07 13.88
C VAL A 91 -0.30 -3.04 12.66
N LEU A 92 -0.45 -4.04 11.78
CA LEU A 92 0.27 -4.10 10.52
C LEU A 92 -0.17 -2.94 9.60
N VAL A 93 0.79 -2.12 9.17
CA VAL A 93 0.58 -1.03 8.22
C VAL A 93 1.47 -1.23 7.01
N LEU A 94 0.85 -1.52 5.88
CA LEU A 94 1.55 -1.73 4.61
C LEU A 94 1.53 -0.43 3.78
N ASP A 95 2.68 0.25 3.71
CA ASP A 95 2.89 1.42 2.85
C ASP A 95 3.11 0.98 1.39
N VAL A 96 2.17 1.38 0.52
CA VAL A 96 2.16 1.08 -0.91
C VAL A 96 2.11 2.40 -1.66
N THR A 97 3.29 2.94 -1.95
CA THR A 97 3.44 4.24 -2.57
C THR A 97 3.94 4.13 -4.01
N VAL A 98 3.42 4.97 -4.90
CA VAL A 98 3.86 5.10 -6.31
C VAL A 98 4.43 6.50 -6.54
N HIS A 99 5.62 6.56 -7.13
CA HIS A 99 6.24 7.81 -7.56
C HIS A 99 5.99 8.03 -9.05
N GLU A 100 5.61 9.24 -9.46
CA GLU A 100 5.31 9.52 -10.88
C GLU A 100 6.49 9.26 -11.82
N GLU A 101 7.72 9.48 -11.33
CA GLU A 101 8.95 9.26 -12.10
C GLU A 101 9.13 7.80 -12.54
N GLU A 102 8.49 6.83 -11.86
CA GLU A 102 8.56 5.41 -12.21
C GLU A 102 7.95 5.10 -13.58
N GLY A 103 7.00 5.93 -14.03
CA GLY A 103 6.45 5.86 -15.38
C GLY A 103 7.44 6.28 -16.46
N GLY A 104 8.54 6.96 -16.12
CA GLY A 104 9.47 7.52 -17.09
C GLY A 104 8.81 8.52 -18.05
N GLY A 105 7.75 9.21 -17.59
CA GLY A 105 6.93 10.11 -18.41
C GLY A 105 5.78 9.44 -19.17
N ASP A 106 5.66 8.10 -19.13
CA ASP A 106 4.54 7.37 -19.72
C ASP A 106 3.43 7.13 -18.68
N GLU A 107 2.31 7.83 -18.84
CA GLU A 107 1.14 7.73 -17.95
C GLU A 107 0.46 6.35 -18.00
N LYS A 108 0.49 5.68 -19.15
CA LYS A 108 -0.08 4.34 -19.30
C LYS A 108 0.76 3.35 -18.50
N LYS A 109 2.09 3.41 -18.66
CA LYS A 109 3.02 2.60 -17.88
C LYS A 109 2.90 2.89 -16.38
N LEU A 110 2.79 4.15 -16.00
CA LEU A 110 2.61 4.55 -14.59
C LEU A 110 1.33 3.96 -14.00
N LYS A 111 0.22 3.97 -14.76
CA LYS A 111 -1.03 3.33 -14.37
C LYS A 111 -0.88 1.81 -14.23
N GLU A 112 -0.20 1.15 -15.16
CA GLU A 112 0.06 -0.29 -15.08
C GLU A 112 0.88 -0.65 -13.82
N ILE A 113 1.93 0.13 -13.52
CA ILE A 113 2.74 -0.02 -12.30
C ILE A 113 1.87 0.12 -11.06
N ALA A 114 1.04 1.17 -10.99
CA ALA A 114 0.18 1.44 -9.85
C ALA A 114 -0.83 0.30 -9.59
N VAL A 115 -1.47 -0.20 -10.64
CA VAL A 115 -2.44 -1.31 -10.55
C VAL A 115 -1.74 -2.62 -10.14
N ASP A 116 -0.65 -2.99 -10.81
CA ASP A 116 0.11 -4.21 -10.51
C ASP A 116 0.68 -4.19 -9.09
N ARG A 117 1.29 -3.07 -8.68
CA ARG A 117 1.81 -2.87 -7.33
C ARG A 117 0.71 -3.05 -6.30
N THR A 118 -0.42 -2.40 -6.50
CA THR A 118 -1.56 -2.50 -5.57
C THR A 118 -2.01 -3.94 -5.39
N ARG A 119 -2.28 -4.67 -6.49
CA ARG A 119 -2.74 -6.07 -6.41
C ARG A 119 -1.71 -6.97 -5.73
N LYS A 120 -0.43 -6.87 -6.10
CA LYS A 120 0.62 -7.68 -5.49
C LYS A 120 0.86 -7.36 -4.02
N HIS A 121 0.71 -6.10 -3.60
CA HIS A 121 0.81 -5.76 -2.18
C HIS A 121 -0.42 -6.17 -1.37
N VAL A 122 -1.62 -6.19 -1.98
CA VAL A 122 -2.76 -6.84 -1.34
C VAL A 122 -2.48 -8.33 -1.14
N TRP A 123 -1.93 -9.04 -2.13
CA TRP A 123 -1.51 -10.43 -1.95
C TRP A 123 -0.49 -10.58 -0.81
N ASN A 124 0.54 -9.73 -0.77
CA ASN A 124 1.54 -9.71 0.31
C ASN A 124 0.87 -9.51 1.67
N LEU A 125 -0.07 -8.56 1.78
CA LEU A 125 -0.82 -8.31 3.01
C LEU A 125 -1.55 -9.57 3.48
N VAL A 126 -2.24 -10.27 2.57
CA VAL A 126 -2.91 -11.54 2.88
C VAL A 126 -1.90 -12.55 3.39
N GLN A 127 -0.78 -12.75 2.70
CA GLN A 127 0.24 -13.71 3.15
C GLN A 127 0.88 -13.32 4.49
N MET A 128 1.03 -12.04 4.81
CA MET A 128 1.51 -11.61 6.13
C MET A 128 0.50 -11.94 7.24
N LEU A 129 -0.80 -11.89 6.94
CA LEU A 129 -1.86 -12.23 7.89
C LEU A 129 -2.08 -13.75 8.03
N THR A 130 -1.84 -14.51 6.96
CA THR A 130 -2.16 -15.96 6.92
C THR A 130 -0.93 -16.88 6.90
N GLY A 131 0.27 -16.33 6.76
CA GLY A 131 1.52 -17.08 6.55
C GLY A 131 1.78 -17.45 5.08
N GLY A 132 2.95 -18.05 4.82
CA GLY A 132 3.32 -18.57 3.50
C GLY A 132 4.39 -17.77 2.74
N LEU A 133 4.97 -16.72 3.34
CA LEU A 133 6.05 -15.93 2.71
C LEU A 133 7.42 -16.62 2.80
N GLU A 134 7.62 -17.54 3.74
CA GLU A 134 8.89 -18.22 4.01
C GLU A 134 9.43 -18.97 2.78
N ARG A 135 8.56 -19.57 1.97
CA ARG A 135 8.93 -20.24 0.70
C ARG A 135 9.46 -19.29 -0.37
N TYR A 136 9.22 -17.99 -0.22
CA TYR A 136 9.66 -16.95 -1.14
C TYR A 136 10.85 -16.15 -0.61
N ALA A 137 11.38 -16.52 0.56
CA ALA A 137 12.55 -15.86 1.14
C ALA A 137 13.75 -15.93 0.17
N GLY A 138 14.37 -14.79 -0.12
CA GLY A 138 15.52 -14.69 -1.01
C GLY A 138 15.22 -14.75 -2.52
N LYS A 139 13.96 -14.90 -2.95
CA LYS A 139 13.60 -15.12 -4.37
C LYS A 139 13.62 -13.87 -5.27
N GLY A 140 13.91 -12.69 -4.72
CA GLY A 140 13.98 -11.44 -5.50
C GLY A 140 12.65 -11.01 -6.15
N LEU A 141 11.50 -11.31 -5.52
CA LEU A 141 10.18 -10.90 -6.02
C LEU A 141 10.02 -9.37 -5.97
N ARG A 142 9.31 -8.81 -6.96
CA ARG A 142 9.07 -7.36 -7.12
C ARG A 142 7.60 -7.07 -7.44
N GLN A 143 7.16 -5.86 -7.08
CA GLN A 143 5.79 -5.35 -7.29
C GLN A 143 5.83 -4.06 -8.13
N GLY A 144 5.21 -4.08 -9.31
CA GLY A 144 5.31 -3.03 -10.32
C GLY A 144 6.43 -3.21 -11.35
N TYR A 145 7.33 -4.18 -11.17
CA TYR A 145 8.41 -4.52 -12.11
C TYR A 145 8.64 -6.05 -12.18
N PRO A 146 9.33 -6.55 -13.23
CA PRO A 146 9.76 -7.95 -13.28
C PRO A 146 10.59 -8.35 -12.05
N HIS A 147 10.47 -9.61 -11.63
CA HIS A 147 11.25 -10.14 -10.51
C HIS A 147 12.76 -10.05 -10.79
N ALA A 148 13.55 -9.70 -9.78
CA ALA A 148 15.00 -9.64 -9.87
C ALA A 148 15.63 -11.05 -9.96
N GLY A 149 14.94 -12.04 -9.39
CA GLY A 149 15.47 -13.39 -9.24
C GLY A 149 16.43 -13.53 -8.06
N GLU A 150 16.90 -14.76 -7.86
CA GLU A 150 17.90 -15.10 -6.86
C GLU A 150 19.30 -14.68 -7.34
N ILE A 151 20.15 -14.29 -6.39
CA ILE A 151 21.60 -14.14 -6.61
C ILE A 151 22.25 -15.40 -6.04
N THR A 152 22.91 -16.17 -6.89
CA THR A 152 23.67 -17.37 -6.53
C THR A 152 25.17 -17.10 -6.59
#